data_AF-X1TKA2-F1
#
_entry.id   AF-X1TKA2-F1
#
_cell.length_a   1.000
_cell.length_b   1.000
_cell.length_c   1.000
_cell.angle_alpha   90.00
_cell.angle_beta   90.00
_cell.angle_gamma   90.00
#
_symmetry.space_group_name_H-M   'P 1'
#
loop_
_entity.id
_entity.type
_entity.pdbx_description
1 polymer ?
#
loop_
_entity_poly.entity_id
_entity_poly.type
_entity_poly.pdbx_seq_one_letter_code
_entity_poly.pdbx_strand_id
1 'polypeptide(L)'
;MSKAYGICGLRLGYLLTANQDLAAAVRNEVPIWNINGFAEAFLRLLPRYRRDFIESCQKVRSDRDDLYRSLVSIPGMTAYKPDTNFVFCRLPDEALSGPEVTRRLFIEHDIYIKHCAGKPLPEPDRYLRIASRTKPEN
;
A
#
# COMPACT_ATOMS: atom_id res chain seq x y z
N MET A 1 9.29 5.20 -3.54
CA MET A 1 9.58 6.06 -2.36
C MET A 1 8.35 6.28 -1.48
N SER A 2 7.23 6.79 -2.01
CA SER A 2 6.03 7.16 -1.23
C SER A 2 5.48 6.12 -0.25
N LYS A 3 5.58 4.82 -0.56
CA LYS A 3 4.98 3.74 0.24
C LYS A 3 5.90 3.27 1.36
N ALA A 4 7.04 2.68 1.01
CA ALA A 4 7.97 2.11 1.98
C ALA A 4 8.45 3.15 3.01
N TYR A 5 8.65 4.41 2.59
CA TYR A 5 9.13 5.48 3.47
C TYR A 5 7.99 6.31 4.10
N GLY A 6 6.71 6.03 3.82
CA GLY A 6 5.58 6.78 4.39
C GLY A 6 5.42 8.23 3.89
N ILE A 7 6.22 8.67 2.91
CA ILE A 7 6.28 10.08 2.46
C ILE A 7 5.34 10.40 1.27
N CYS A 8 4.10 9.91 1.28
CA CYS A 8 3.18 10.08 0.15
C CYS A 8 2.96 11.56 -0.23
N GLY A 9 3.00 12.47 0.75
CA GLY A 9 2.85 13.91 0.56
C GLY A 9 4.06 14.61 -0.09
N LEU A 10 5.27 14.03 -0.02
CA LEU A 10 6.47 14.68 -0.57
C LEU A 10 6.60 14.58 -2.10
N ARG A 11 5.73 13.80 -2.76
CA ARG A 11 5.64 13.68 -4.22
C ARG A 11 6.96 13.30 -4.91
N LEU A 12 7.70 12.36 -4.33
CA LEU A 12 9.01 11.91 -4.85
C LEU A 12 8.93 10.52 -5.50
N GLY A 13 9.47 10.40 -6.70
CA GLY A 13 9.64 9.15 -7.46
C GLY A 13 10.91 9.20 -8.31
N TYR A 14 11.35 8.05 -8.83
CA TYR A 14 12.49 7.96 -9.73
C TYR A 14 12.25 6.87 -10.78
N LEU A 15 12.94 7.00 -11.90
CA LEU A 15 13.04 6.00 -12.97
C LEU A 15 14.50 5.54 -13.04
N LEU A 16 14.71 4.24 -13.12
CA LEU A 16 16.02 3.63 -13.33
C LEU A 16 15.96 2.75 -14.58
N THR A 17 16.83 3.01 -15.55
CA THR A 17 16.91 2.28 -16.81
C THR A 17 18.35 2.24 -17.31
N ALA A 18 18.74 1.16 -17.99
CA ALA A 18 19.99 1.10 -18.74
C ALA A 18 19.85 1.66 -20.17
N ASN A 19 18.62 1.77 -20.68
CA ASN A 19 18.32 2.33 -22.00
C ASN A 19 18.47 3.86 -21.97
N GLN A 20 19.54 4.35 -22.60
CA GLN A 20 19.88 5.77 -22.62
C GLN A 20 18.89 6.58 -23.45
N ASP A 21 18.37 6.03 -24.54
CA ASP A 21 17.38 6.70 -25.39
C ASP A 21 16.09 6.96 -24.62
N LEU A 22 15.63 5.98 -23.83
CA LEU A 22 14.48 6.13 -22.94
C LEU A 22 14.76 7.18 -21.86
N ALA A 23 15.95 7.16 -21.25
CA ALA A 23 16.32 8.13 -20.23
C ALA A 23 16.32 9.57 -20.77
N ALA A 24 16.88 9.77 -21.97
CA ALA A 24 16.91 11.06 -22.66
C ALA A 24 15.50 11.53 -23.05
N ALA A 25 14.68 10.64 -23.64
CA ALA A 25 13.30 10.95 -24.00
C ALA A 25 12.48 11.38 -22.78
N VAL A 26 12.56 10.64 -21.66
CA VAL A 26 11.87 11.02 -20.43
C VAL A 26 12.42 12.34 -19.86
N ARG A 27 13.73 12.58 -19.93
CA ARG A 27 14.33 13.82 -19.43
C ARG A 27 13.82 15.05 -20.18
N ASN A 28 13.60 14.93 -21.49
CA ASN A 28 13.10 16.03 -22.33
C ASN A 28 11.64 16.40 -22.01
N GLU A 29 10.84 15.44 -21.54
CA GLU A 29 9.42 15.65 -21.21
C GLU A 29 9.19 16.14 -19.77
N VAL A 30 10.24 16.21 -18.95
CA VAL A 30 10.12 16.52 -17.53
C VAL A 30 10.65 17.93 -17.23
N PRO A 31 9.90 18.78 -16.50
CA PRO A 31 10.36 20.12 -16.14
C PRO A 31 11.66 20.10 -15.32
N ILE A 32 12.50 21.13 -15.52
CA ILE A 32 13.79 21.27 -14.83
C ILE A 32 13.67 21.44 -13.30
N TRP A 33 12.52 21.89 -12.79
CA TRP A 33 12.21 22.01 -11.36
C TRP A 33 11.05 21.09 -10.94
N ASN A 34 11.17 19.81 -11.27
CA ASN A 34 10.15 18.81 -10.96
C ASN A 34 10.30 18.16 -9.56
N ILE A 35 11.31 18.56 -8.76
CA ILE A 35 11.53 18.10 -7.39
C ILE A 35 11.39 19.31 -6.45
N ASN A 36 10.61 19.15 -5.38
CA ASN A 36 10.45 20.20 -4.37
C ASN A 36 11.55 20.15 -3.29
N GLY A 37 11.79 21.28 -2.62
CA GLY A 37 12.85 21.39 -1.61
C GLY A 37 12.71 20.43 -0.42
N PHE A 38 11.49 20.06 -0.01
CA PHE A 38 11.29 19.07 1.06
C PHE A 38 11.73 17.68 0.62
N ALA A 39 11.45 17.29 -0.63
CA ALA A 39 11.87 16.03 -1.19
C ALA A 39 13.41 15.95 -1.32
N GLU A 40 14.06 17.04 -1.71
CA GLU A 40 15.54 17.12 -1.73
C GLU A 40 16.15 17.03 -0.33
N ALA A 41 15.57 17.74 0.65
CA ALA A 41 16.01 17.67 2.03
C ALA A 41 15.88 16.25 2.59
N PHE A 42 14.76 15.58 2.30
CA PHE A 42 14.55 14.17 2.64
C PHE A 42 15.64 13.27 2.05
N LEU A 43 15.96 13.42 0.76
CA LEU A 43 17.00 12.62 0.09
C LEU A 43 18.39 12.81 0.72
N ARG A 44 18.73 14.03 1.17
CA ARG A 44 19.99 14.31 1.87
C ARG A 44 20.08 13.63 3.24
N LEU A 45 18.96 13.52 3.95
CA LEU A 45 18.90 12.91 5.28
C LEU A 45 18.82 11.38 5.23
N LEU A 46 18.18 10.83 4.19
CA LEU A 46 17.83 9.43 4.07
C LEU A 46 18.96 8.42 4.39
N PRO A 47 20.21 8.59 3.90
CA PRO A 47 21.28 7.62 4.17
C PRO A 47 21.58 7.43 5.66
N ARG A 48 21.36 8.47 6.49
CA ARG A 48 21.60 8.43 7.94
C ARG A 48 20.64 7.51 8.68
N TYR A 49 19.44 7.28 8.12
CA TYR A 49 18.36 6.50 8.74
C TYR A 49 18.21 5.10 8.12
N ARG A 50 19.22 4.60 7.39
CA ARG A 50 19.13 3.31 6.68
C ARG A 50 18.79 2.16 7.62
N ARG A 51 19.37 2.14 8.82
CA ARG A 51 19.13 1.08 9.82
C ARG A 51 17.68 1.11 10.30
N ASP A 52 17.20 2.27 10.73
CA ASP A 52 15.84 2.46 11.23
C ASP A 52 14.79 2.13 10.16
N PHE A 53 15.08 2.45 8.90
CA PHE A 53 14.23 2.08 7.78
C PHE A 53 14.13 0.56 7.59
N ILE A 54 15.24 -0.18 7.68
CA ILE A 54 15.24 -1.64 7.56
C ILE A 54 14.46 -2.28 8.72
N GLU A 55 14.64 -1.78 9.94
CA GLU A 55 13.92 -2.23 11.13
C GLU A 55 12.41 -1.96 10.99
N SER A 56 12.03 -0.77 10.52
CA SER A 56 10.63 -0.44 10.21
C SER A 56 10.02 -1.41 9.19
N CYS A 57 10.77 -1.76 8.12
CA CYS A 57 10.30 -2.74 7.15
C CYS A 57 10.09 -4.13 7.74
N GLN A 58 10.95 -4.56 8.67
CA GLN A 58 10.79 -5.84 9.37
C GLN A 58 9.52 -5.83 10.23
N LYS A 59 9.27 -4.74 10.95
CA LYS A 59 8.06 -4.58 11.75
C LYS A 59 6.78 -4.62 10.90
N VAL A 60 6.76 -3.87 9.79
CA VAL A 60 5.63 -3.88 8.84
C VAL A 60 5.35 -5.29 8.30
N ARG A 61 6.39 -6.09 8.01
CA ARG A 61 6.22 -7.48 7.57
C ARG A 61 5.59 -8.34 8.67
N SER A 62 6.07 -8.23 9.90
CA SER A 62 5.52 -8.96 11.05
C SER A 62 4.05 -8.61 11.30
N ASP A 63 3.72 -7.33 11.38
CA ASP A 63 2.35 -6.86 11.64
C ASP A 63 1.39 -7.28 10.51
N ARG A 64 1.87 -7.26 9.26
CA ARG A 64 1.12 -7.74 8.08
C ARG A 64 0.89 -9.25 8.13
N ASP A 65 1.89 -10.03 8.56
CA ASP A 65 1.76 -11.49 8.65
C ASP A 65 0.79 -11.90 9.77
N ASP A 66 0.75 -11.13 10.86
CA ASP A 66 -0.28 -11.25 11.90
C ASP A 66 -1.68 -10.95 11.32
N LEU A 67 -1.86 -9.81 10.65
CA LEU A 67 -3.12 -9.45 10.00
C LEU A 67 -3.57 -10.52 8.99
N TYR A 68 -2.66 -11.02 8.14
CA TYR A 68 -2.95 -12.07 7.17
C TYR A 68 -3.48 -13.33 7.86
N ARG A 69 -2.83 -13.79 8.95
CA ARG A 69 -3.28 -14.97 9.71
C ARG A 69 -4.67 -14.77 10.31
N SER A 70 -4.95 -13.60 10.89
CA SER A 70 -6.27 -13.27 11.42
C SER A 70 -7.33 -13.29 10.32
N LEU A 71 -7.04 -12.71 9.16
CA LEU A 71 -7.95 -12.68 8.01
C LEU A 71 -8.21 -14.09 7.42
N VAL A 72 -7.20 -14.95 7.36
CA VAL A 72 -7.36 -16.36 6.93
C VAL A 72 -8.25 -17.15 7.88
N SER A 73 -8.29 -16.79 9.16
CA SER A 73 -9.08 -17.51 10.16
C SER A 73 -10.60 -17.27 10.05
N ILE A 74 -11.03 -16.27 9.26
CA ILE A 74 -12.45 -15.95 9.07
C ILE A 74 -13.09 -17.00 8.13
N PRO A 75 -14.14 -17.72 8.58
CA PRO A 75 -14.79 -18.74 7.77
C PRO A 75 -15.28 -18.19 6.41
N GLY A 76 -14.93 -18.89 5.34
CA GLY A 76 -15.30 -18.53 3.96
C GLY A 76 -14.51 -17.37 3.35
N MET A 77 -13.65 -16.69 4.11
CA MET A 77 -12.80 -15.63 3.55
C MET A 77 -11.57 -16.24 2.88
N THR A 78 -11.26 -15.77 1.67
CA THR A 78 -10.01 -16.11 0.98
C THR A 78 -9.05 -14.94 1.06
N ALA A 79 -8.00 -15.03 1.88
CA ALA A 79 -6.93 -14.04 1.92
C ALA A 79 -5.71 -14.53 1.14
N TYR A 80 -5.15 -13.68 0.29
CA TYR A 80 -3.97 -13.99 -0.53
C TYR A 80 -2.70 -13.57 0.22
N LYS A 81 -1.70 -14.46 0.27
CA LYS A 81 -0.45 -14.23 0.98
C LYS A 81 0.25 -12.95 0.45
N PRO A 82 0.52 -11.95 1.29
CA PRO A 82 1.00 -10.65 0.82
C PRO A 82 2.53 -10.52 0.81
N ASP A 83 3.07 -9.94 -0.27
CA ASP A 83 4.47 -9.45 -0.35
C ASP A 83 4.59 -7.92 -0.19
N THR A 84 3.46 -7.26 0.06
CA THR A 84 3.29 -5.81 0.19
C THR A 84 2.81 -5.45 1.60
N ASN A 85 2.50 -4.18 1.88
CA ASN A 85 2.01 -3.70 3.18
C ASN A 85 0.48 -3.73 3.33
N PHE A 86 -0.20 -4.62 2.61
CA PHE A 86 -1.64 -4.82 2.67
C PHE A 86 -1.97 -6.28 2.35
N VAL A 87 -3.13 -6.75 2.80
CA VAL A 87 -3.69 -8.05 2.44
C VAL A 87 -4.78 -7.83 1.40
N PHE A 88 -4.71 -8.61 0.32
CA PHE A 88 -5.79 -8.71 -0.65
C PHE A 88 -6.66 -9.90 -0.25
N CYS A 89 -7.98 -9.72 -0.20
CA CYS A 89 -8.90 -10.79 0.18
C CYS A 89 -10.19 -10.76 -0.63
N ARG A 90 -10.79 -11.93 -0.77
CA ARG A 90 -12.15 -12.13 -1.28
C ARG A 90 -13.06 -12.50 -0.11
N LEU A 91 -14.17 -11.78 0.01
CA LEU A 91 -15.21 -12.04 0.99
C LEU A 91 -15.92 -13.37 0.72
N PRO A 92 -16.55 -13.99 1.74
CA PRO A 92 -17.47 -15.12 1.54
C PRO A 92 -18.63 -14.76 0.62
N ASP A 93 -19.22 -15.74 -0.07
CA ASP A 93 -20.31 -15.51 -1.03
C ASP A 93 -21.58 -14.94 -0.36
N GLU A 94 -21.89 -15.43 0.84
CA GLU A 94 -23.04 -15.01 1.64
C GLU A 94 -22.81 -13.68 2.39
N ALA A 95 -21.61 -13.12 2.33
CA ALA A 95 -21.31 -11.85 2.99
C ALA A 95 -21.93 -10.67 2.22
N LEU A 96 -21.99 -9.51 2.89
CA LEU A 96 -22.27 -8.24 2.23
C LEU A 96 -21.23 -7.95 1.14
N SER A 97 -21.60 -7.12 0.17
CA SER A 97 -20.65 -6.70 -0.87
C SER A 97 -19.51 -5.87 -0.26
N GLY A 98 -18.35 -5.88 -0.89
CA GLY A 98 -17.17 -5.13 -0.46
C GLY A 98 -17.42 -3.63 -0.25
N PRO A 99 -18.17 -2.93 -1.13
CA PRO A 99 -18.62 -1.57 -0.87
C PRO A 99 -19.42 -1.42 0.43
N GLU A 100 -20.35 -2.33 0.71
CA GLU A 100 -21.19 -2.27 1.92
C GLU A 100 -20.38 -2.61 3.18
N VAL A 101 -19.52 -3.62 3.14
CA VAL A 101 -18.57 -3.92 4.23
C VAL A 101 -17.68 -2.71 4.51
N THR A 102 -17.13 -2.08 3.47
CA THR A 102 -16.30 -0.87 3.61
C THR A 102 -17.08 0.28 4.25
N ARG A 103 -18.34 0.49 3.82
CA ARG A 103 -19.21 1.54 4.36
C ARG A 103 -19.51 1.30 5.84
N ARG A 104 -19.88 0.08 6.24
CA ARG A 104 -20.18 -0.25 7.64
C ARG A 104 -18.96 -0.11 8.53
N LEU A 105 -17.81 -0.65 8.12
CA LEU A 105 -16.56 -0.49 8.86
C LEU A 105 -16.20 0.99 9.06
N PHE A 106 -16.43 1.84 8.05
CA PHE A 106 -16.15 3.26 8.16
C PHE A 106 -17.12 4.00 9.09
N ILE A 107 -18.42 3.75 8.96
CA ILE A 107 -19.45 4.50 9.71
C ILE A 107 -19.62 4.00 11.15
N GLU A 108 -19.51 2.69 11.37
CA GLU A 108 -19.83 2.05 12.64
C GLU A 108 -18.59 1.78 13.49
N HIS A 109 -17.39 1.76 12.87
CA HIS A 109 -16.16 1.35 13.53
C HIS A 109 -14.96 2.27 13.25
N ASP A 110 -15.12 3.39 12.53
CA ASP A 110 -14.03 4.31 12.16
C ASP A 110 -12.88 3.64 11.38
N ILE A 111 -13.16 2.52 10.70
CA ILE A 111 -12.17 1.74 9.94
C ILE A 111 -12.35 1.98 8.44
N TYR A 112 -11.36 2.60 7.82
CA TYR A 112 -11.34 2.80 6.37
C TYR A 112 -10.53 1.71 5.64
N ILE A 113 -11.22 0.89 4.84
CA ILE A 113 -10.61 -0.10 3.95
C ILE A 113 -10.93 0.20 2.48
N LYS A 114 -10.27 -0.51 1.55
CA LYS A 114 -10.47 -0.32 0.11
C LYS A 114 -11.20 -1.51 -0.51
N HIS A 115 -12.43 -1.33 -0.98
CA HIS A 115 -13.08 -2.29 -1.87
C HIS A 115 -12.55 -2.18 -3.31
N CYS A 116 -12.71 -3.26 -4.08
CA CYS A 116 -12.18 -3.39 -5.44
C CYS A 116 -13.26 -3.44 -6.54
N ALA A 117 -14.52 -3.09 -6.24
CA ALA A 117 -15.65 -3.14 -7.18
C ALA A 117 -15.40 -2.48 -8.56
N GLY A 118 -14.55 -1.45 -8.64
CA GLY A 118 -14.18 -0.81 -9.91
C GLY A 118 -12.97 -1.42 -10.63
N LYS A 119 -12.52 -2.62 -10.24
CA LYS A 119 -11.37 -3.30 -10.85
C LYS A 119 -11.84 -4.32 -11.90
N PRO A 120 -11.06 -4.54 -12.97
CA PRO A 120 -11.35 -5.56 -13.98
C PRO A 120 -11.02 -6.96 -13.43
N LEU A 121 -11.84 -7.43 -12.50
CA LEU A 121 -11.75 -8.76 -11.87
C LEU A 121 -13.13 -9.44 -11.99
N PRO A 122 -13.19 -10.78 -12.02
CA PRO A 122 -14.44 -11.49 -11.79
C PRO A 122 -14.99 -11.13 -10.40
N GLU A 123 -16.31 -10.90 -10.29
CA GLU A 123 -16.98 -10.55 -9.02
C GLU A 123 -16.22 -9.47 -8.21
N PRO A 124 -15.93 -8.31 -8.83
CA PRO A 124 -14.96 -7.35 -8.28
C PRO A 124 -15.43 -6.72 -6.97
N ASP A 125 -16.74 -6.73 -6.72
CA ASP A 125 -17.37 -6.26 -5.49
C ASP A 125 -17.13 -7.21 -4.31
N ARG A 126 -16.64 -8.44 -4.52
CA ARG A 126 -16.24 -9.36 -3.44
C ARG A 126 -14.84 -9.13 -2.91
N TYR A 127 -14.05 -8.28 -3.55
CA TYR A 127 -12.64 -8.11 -3.20
C TYR A 127 -12.38 -6.86 -2.37
N LEU A 128 -11.55 -7.02 -1.34
CA LEU A 128 -11.06 -5.98 -0.46
C LEU A 128 -9.54 -5.94 -0.46
N ARG A 129 -9.00 -4.76 -0.17
CA ARG A 129 -7.60 -4.50 0.08
C ARG A 129 -7.46 -3.80 1.43
N ILE A 130 -6.95 -4.53 2.41
CA ILE A 130 -6.85 -4.10 3.81
C ILE A 130 -5.39 -3.78 4.10
N ALA A 131 -5.09 -2.50 4.37
CA ALA A 131 -3.73 -2.08 4.68
C ALA A 131 -3.32 -2.58 6.07
N SER A 132 -2.09 -3.11 6.19
CA SER A 132 -1.54 -3.41 7.51
C SER A 132 -1.23 -2.10 8.23
N ARG A 133 -1.68 -2.02 9.47
CA ARG A 133 -1.44 -0.96 10.44
C ARG A 133 -0.57 -1.51 11.57
N THR A 134 -0.60 -0.86 12.73
CA THR A 134 0.04 -1.41 13.93
C THR A 134 -0.79 -2.57 14.50
N LYS A 135 -0.17 -3.43 15.31
CA LYS A 135 -0.83 -4.58 15.93
C LYS A 135 -2.15 -4.27 16.68
N PRO A 136 -2.29 -3.15 17.42
CA PRO A 136 -3.58 -2.80 18.04
C PRO A 136 -4.64 -2.26 17.07
N GLU A 137 -4.22 -1.73 15.91
CA GLU A 137 -5.12 -1.22 14.86
C GLU A 137 -5.57 -2.31 13.88
N ASN A 138 -4.83 -3.44 13.79
CA ASN A 138 -5.10 -4.59 12.92
C ASN A 138 -6.07 -5.58 13.58
#